data_AF-E8LH82-F1
#
_entry.id   AF-E8LH82-F1
#
_cell.length_a   1.000
_cell.length_b   1.000
_cell.length_c   1.000
_cell.angle_alpha   90.00
_cell.angle_beta   90.00
_cell.angle_gamma   90.00
#
_symmetry.space_group_name_H-M   'P 1'
#
loop_
_entity.id
_entity.type
_entity.pdbx_description
1 polymer ?
#
loop_
_entity_poly.entity_id
_entity_poly.type
_entity_poly.pdbx_seq_one_letter_code
_entity_poly.pdbx_strand_id
1 'polypeptide(L)'
;MLSVELLDAEAGSTIDLDKVLLISDGTNIKVGAPYLEGAKVSAKVLGVHGGEKIKIVKFRRRKHHQKVTGHRQWYTDLEITGISE
;
A
#
# COMPACT_ATOMS: atom_id res chain seq x y z
N MET A 1 3.86 9.78 5.35
CA MET A 1 3.50 8.41 5.75
C MET A 1 2.51 7.88 4.73
N LEU A 2 2.78 6.71 4.18
CA LEU A 2 2.02 6.10 3.09
C LEU A 2 1.54 4.72 3.53
N SER A 3 0.24 4.47 3.48
CA SER A 3 -0.33 3.14 3.75
C SER A 3 -0.50 2.39 2.44
N VAL A 4 0.10 1.20 2.35
CA VAL A 4 0.01 0.32 1.18
C VAL A 4 -0.63 -1.02 1.57
N GLU A 5 -0.94 -1.83 0.56
CA GLU A 5 -1.42 -3.20 0.75
C GLU A 5 -0.45 -4.00 1.64
N LEU A 6 -0.95 -5.05 2.30
CA LEU A 6 -0.14 -5.85 3.21
C LEU A 6 1.13 -6.39 2.54
N LEU A 7 2.28 -6.03 3.12
CA LEU A 7 3.60 -6.52 2.75
C LEU A 7 4.13 -7.47 3.82
N ASP A 8 4.76 -8.55 3.38
CA ASP A 8 5.47 -9.49 4.27
C ASP A 8 6.86 -8.93 4.61
N ALA A 9 6.88 -7.95 5.52
CA ALA A 9 8.08 -7.27 5.98
C ALA A 9 7.97 -6.93 7.47
N GLU A 10 9.07 -7.08 8.21
CA GLU A 10 9.09 -6.81 9.65
C GLU A 10 9.06 -5.31 9.93
N ALA A 11 8.40 -4.92 11.03
CA ALA A 11 8.40 -3.53 11.48
C ALA A 11 9.82 -3.05 11.79
N GLY A 12 10.18 -1.88 11.27
CA GLY A 12 11.51 -1.30 11.38
C GLY A 12 12.47 -1.68 10.23
N SER A 13 12.11 -2.66 9.39
CA SER A 13 12.90 -3.01 8.21
C SER A 13 12.86 -1.91 7.14
N THR A 14 13.86 -1.89 6.28
CA THR A 14 13.90 -1.04 5.08
C THR A 14 13.43 -1.86 3.89
N ILE A 15 12.52 -1.30 3.11
CA ILE A 15 12.07 -1.85 1.84
C ILE A 15 12.43 -0.88 0.72
N ASP A 16 12.79 -1.47 -0.41
CA ASP A 16 13.21 -0.77 -1.59
C ASP A 16 12.20 -0.98 -2.71
N LEU A 17 11.72 0.12 -3.29
CA LEU A 17 10.73 0.14 -4.36
C LEU A 17 11.44 0.51 -5.67
N ASP A 18 11.86 -0.52 -6.41
CA ASP A 18 12.62 -0.37 -7.66
C ASP A 18 11.73 -0.07 -8.88
N LYS A 19 10.40 -0.19 -8.73
CA LYS A 19 9.43 0.04 -9.81
C LYS A 19 8.93 1.48 -9.82
N VAL A 20 9.82 2.40 -10.18
CA VAL A 20 9.51 3.82 -10.26
C VAL A 20 9.03 4.19 -11.66
N LEU A 21 7.85 4.79 -11.76
CA LEU A 21 7.24 5.19 -13.04
C LEU A 21 7.68 6.59 -13.49
N LEU A 22 7.85 7.51 -12.54
CA LEU A 22 8.13 8.92 -12.80
C LEU A 22 8.84 9.55 -11.60
N ILE A 23 9.82 10.40 -11.87
CA ILE A 23 10.47 11.28 -10.88
C ILE A 23 10.38 12.72 -11.40
N SER A 24 10.13 13.65 -10.49
CA SER A 24 10.06 15.08 -10.80
C SER A 24 10.61 15.91 -9.64
N ASP A 25 11.60 16.75 -9.95
CA ASP A 25 12.18 17.72 -9.03
C ASP A 25 11.62 19.13 -9.24
N GLY A 26 10.49 19.24 -9.96
CA GLY A 26 9.80 20.50 -10.25
C GLY A 26 10.28 21.22 -11.52
N THR A 27 11.50 20.97 -11.99
CA THR A 27 12.02 21.48 -13.28
C THR A 27 12.29 20.37 -14.28
N ASN A 28 12.89 19.27 -13.82
CA ASN A 28 13.16 18.10 -14.64
C ASN A 28 12.15 17.00 -14.31
N ILE A 29 11.55 16.43 -15.35
CA ILE A 29 10.63 15.29 -15.25
C ILE A 29 11.26 14.12 -16.00
N LYS A 30 11.53 13.03 -15.31
CA LYS A 30 11.94 11.76 -15.91
C LYS A 30 10.74 10.82 -15.94
N VAL A 31 10.41 10.32 -17.12
CA VAL A 31 9.26 9.41 -17.33
C VAL A 31 9.80 8.06 -17.80
N GLY A 32 9.42 7.00 -17.08
CA GLY A 32 9.79 5.62 -17.42
C GLY A 32 8.94 5.05 -18.55
N ALA A 33 9.49 4.05 -19.25
CA ALA A 33 8.78 3.31 -20.30
C ALA A 33 9.15 1.82 -20.25
N PRO A 34 8.63 1.01 -19.30
CA PRO A 34 7.56 1.27 -18.32
C PRO A 34 8.02 1.78 -16.95
N TYR A 35 9.32 1.67 -16.64
CA TYR A 35 9.93 2.12 -15.39
C TYR A 35 11.19 2.93 -15.70
N LEU A 36 11.68 3.69 -14.73
CA LEU A 36 12.97 4.36 -14.80
C LEU A 36 14.07 3.39 -14.37
N GLU A 37 15.03 3.11 -15.26
CA GLU A 37 16.19 2.29 -14.92
C GLU A 37 17.09 3.02 -13.93
N GLY A 38 17.53 2.32 -12.87
CA GLY A 38 18.37 2.88 -11.80
C GLY A 38 17.63 3.64 -10.70
N ALA A 39 16.39 4.05 -10.97
CA ALA A 39 15.56 4.75 -9.99
C ALA A 39 15.05 3.82 -8.89
N LYS A 40 15.08 4.31 -7.66
CA LYS A 40 14.71 3.53 -6.47
C LYS A 40 14.19 4.42 -5.37
N VAL A 41 13.11 3.97 -4.71
CA VAL A 41 12.56 4.65 -3.53
C VAL A 41 12.78 3.77 -2.32
N SER A 42 13.59 4.24 -1.37
CA SER A 42 13.81 3.56 -0.10
C SER A 42 12.78 4.03 0.92
N ALA A 43 12.20 3.07 1.65
CA ALA A 43 11.19 3.33 2.66
C ALA A 43 11.43 2.46 3.89
N LYS A 44 11.05 2.98 5.06
CA LYS A 44 11.05 2.23 6.32
C LYS A 44 9.64 1.72 6.60
N VAL A 45 9.53 0.45 6.97
CA VAL A 45 8.29 -0.15 7.44
C VAL A 45 8.04 0.29 8.88
N LEU A 46 6.95 1.02 9.12
CA LEU A 46 6.56 1.42 10.47
C LEU A 46 5.80 0.30 11.18
N GLY A 47 5.00 -0.46 10.45
CA GLY A 47 4.26 -1.59 10.97
C GLY A 47 3.03 -1.92 10.14
N VAL A 48 2.22 -2.84 10.66
CA VAL A 48 0.97 -3.29 10.05
C VAL A 48 -0.20 -2.85 10.92
N HIS A 49 -1.24 -2.31 10.30
CA HIS A 49 -2.47 -1.95 10.99
C HIS A 49 -3.72 -2.44 10.25
N GLY A 50 -4.81 -2.59 11.00
CA GLY A 50 -6.12 -2.94 10.43
C GLY A 50 -6.93 -1.69 10.16
N GLY A 51 -7.39 -1.52 8.92
CA GLY A 51 -8.24 -0.42 8.51
C GLY A 51 -9.62 -0.42 9.17
N GLU A 52 -10.49 0.47 8.70
CA GLU A 52 -11.86 0.57 9.18
C GLU A 52 -12.63 -0.74 8.96
N LYS A 53 -13.49 -1.10 9.93
CA LYS A 53 -14.29 -2.32 9.85
C LYS A 53 -15.47 -2.12 8.92
N ILE A 54 -15.45 -2.81 7.80
CA ILE A 54 -16.55 -2.85 6.84
C ILE A 54 -17.55 -3.92 7.27
N LYS A 55 -18.85 -3.57 7.24
CA LYS A 55 -19.94 -4.50 7.56
C LYS A 55 -20.57 -5.04 6.27
N ILE A 56 -20.51 -6.35 6.09
CA ILE A 56 -21.08 -7.07 4.96
C ILE A 56 -22.37 -7.75 5.42
N VAL A 57 -23.50 -7.39 4.80
CA VAL A 57 -24.81 -7.99 5.09
C VAL A 57 -25.31 -8.73 3.86
N LYS A 58 -25.55 -10.03 4.00
CA LYS A 58 -26.19 -10.86 2.96
C LYS A 58 -27.56 -11.28 3.44
N PHE A 59 -28.61 -10.80 2.78
CA PHE A 59 -30.00 -11.10 3.13
C PHE A 59 -30.76 -11.68 1.93
N ARG A 60 -31.55 -12.74 2.14
CA ARG A 60 -32.47 -13.29 1.13
C ARG A 60 -33.89 -13.27 1.69
N ARG A 61 -34.73 -12.40 1.11
CA ARG A 61 -36.14 -12.26 1.50
C ARG A 61 -36.90 -13.58 1.41
N ARG A 62 -37.76 -13.87 2.39
CA ARG A 62 -38.65 -15.05 2.44
C ARG A 62 -37.93 -16.41 2.41
N LYS A 63 -36.62 -16.44 2.68
CA LYS A 63 -35.81 -17.69 2.69
C LYS A 63 -35.17 -17.96 4.06
N HIS A 64 -35.62 -17.26 5.11
CA HIS A 64 -35.04 -17.36 6.45
C HIS A 64 -33.48 -17.32 6.41
N HIS A 65 -32.94 -16.42 5.58
CA HIS A 65 -31.51 -16.32 5.34
C HIS A 65 -31.03 -14.88 5.53
N GLN A 66 -30.21 -14.69 6.57
CA GLN A 66 -29.51 -13.45 6.86
C GLN A 66 -28.13 -13.80 7.42
N LYS A 67 -27.07 -13.22 6.87
CA LYS A 67 -25.70 -13.34 7.37
C LYS A 67 -25.08 -11.95 7.49
N VAL A 68 -24.43 -11.69 8.62
CA VAL A 68 -23.67 -10.46 8.86
C VAL A 68 -22.23 -10.84 9.15
N THR A 69 -21.29 -10.21 8.47
CA THR A 69 -19.85 -10.47 8.63
C THR A 69 -19.10 -9.14 8.62
N GLY A 70 -18.08 -9.01 9.46
CA GLY A 70 -17.17 -7.87 9.40
C GLY A 70 -15.93 -8.21 8.57
N HIS A 71 -15.39 -7.24 7.85
CA HIS A 71 -14.08 -7.31 7.20
C HIS A 71 -13.21 -6.15 7.68
N ARG A 72 -11.93 -6.39 7.91
CA ARG A 72 -10.92 -5.33 8.09
C ARG A 72 -9.79 -5.63 7.14
N GLN A 73 -9.47 -4.67 6.29
CA GLN A 73 -8.31 -4.79 5.41
C GLN A 73 -7.04 -4.50 6.22
N TRP A 74 -5.99 -5.26 5.98
CA TRP A 74 -4.68 -5.03 6.58
C TRP A 74 -3.84 -4.18 5.65
N TYR A 75 -3.12 -3.22 6.24
CA TYR A 75 -2.24 -2.31 5.53
C TYR A 75 -0.86 -2.28 6.20
N THR A 76 0.17 -2.05 5.40
CA THR A 76 1.51 -1.77 5.88
C THR A 76 1.79 -0.28 5.75
N ASP A 77 2.20 0.36 6.84
CA ASP A 77 2.58 1.77 6.83
C ASP A 77 4.06 1.93 6.51
N LEU A 78 4.34 2.79 5.53
CA LEU A 78 5.67 3.10 5.06
C LEU A 78 6.00 4.59 5.30
N GLU A 79 7.23 4.82 5.72
CA GLU A 79 7.86 6.13 5.75
C GLU A 79 8.92 6.20 4.65
N ILE A 80 8.73 7.08 3.66
CA ILE A 80 9.71 7.25 2.58
C ILE A 80 10.94 7.96 3.14
N THR A 81 12.11 7.33 3.04
CA THR A 81 13.37 7.88 3.56
C THR A 81 14.21 8.55 2.47
N GLY A 82 14.07 8.13 1.21
CA GLY A 82 14.82 8.71 0.11
C GLY A 82 14.36 8.25 -1.26
N ILE A 83 14.73 9.02 -2.27
CA ILE A 83 14.53 8.74 -3.68
C ILE A 83 15.91 8.84 -4.33
N SER A 84 16.36 7.77 -4.99
CA SER A 84 17.57 7.77 -5.81
C SER A 84 17.23 7.63 -7.29
N GLU A 85 18.06 8.23 -8.13
CA GLU A 85 18.01 8.21 -9.61
C GLU A 85 19.28 7.59 -10.20
#